data_AF-A0A924N2H8-F1
#
_entry.id   AF-A0A924N2H8-F1
#
_cell.length_a   1.000
_cell.length_b   1.000
_cell.length_c   1.000
_cell.angle_alpha   90.00
_cell.angle_beta   90.00
_cell.angle_gamma   90.00
#
_symmetry.space_group_name_H-M   'P 1'
#
loop_
_entity.id
_entity.type
_entity.pdbx_description
1 polymer ?
#
loop_
_entity_poly.entity_id
_entity_poly.type
_entity_poly.pdbx_seq_one_letter_code
_entity_poly.pdbx_strand_id
1 'polypeptide(L)'
;MTQTDIPAWRQALQLKLMAALDAAWAILDSSDDPAEIRRVRERAKALGDLATLARKVALIVPTPRAKPAAAGLGSVWEEAQTVLAPVAAQAEIARRALDKLKGGRRGRI
;
A
#
# COMPACT_ATOMS: atom_id res chain seq x y z
N MET A 1 -5.53 -8.54 23.25
CA MET A 1 -4.47 -7.89 22.45
C MET A 1 -3.52 -8.97 21.95
N THR A 2 -3.58 -9.36 20.68
CA THR A 2 -2.61 -10.30 20.12
C THR A 2 -1.36 -9.52 19.72
N GLN A 3 -0.32 -9.61 20.55
CA GLN A 3 0.97 -9.01 20.30
C GLN A 3 1.65 -9.77 19.15
N THR A 4 1.73 -9.12 17.99
CA THR A 4 2.52 -9.61 16.88
C THR A 4 4.00 -9.45 17.27
N ASP A 5 4.65 -10.51 17.70
CA ASP A 5 6.08 -10.49 18.00
C ASP A 5 6.88 -10.22 16.71
N ILE A 6 7.24 -8.95 16.49
CA ILE A 6 8.16 -8.57 15.44
C ILE A 6 9.56 -9.01 15.89
N PRO A 7 10.27 -9.86 15.12
CA PRO A 7 11.61 -10.28 15.49
C PRO A 7 12.51 -9.07 15.82
N ALA A 8 13.21 -9.11 16.95
CA ALA A 8 14.01 -7.99 17.47
C ALA A 8 15.00 -7.43 16.43
N TRP A 9 15.55 -8.28 15.56
CA TRP A 9 16.44 -7.87 14.48
C TRP A 9 15.74 -6.98 13.42
N ARG A 10 14.45 -7.21 13.14
CA ARG A 10 13.68 -6.37 12.21
C ARG A 10 13.45 -4.98 12.80
N GLN A 11 13.16 -4.91 14.10
CA GLN A 11 13.01 -3.64 14.82
C GLN A 11 14.34 -2.87 14.85
N ALA A 12 15.45 -3.54 15.19
CA ALA A 12 16.78 -2.94 15.20
C ALA A 12 17.20 -2.44 13.81
N LEU A 13 16.86 -3.18 12.75
CA LEU A 13 17.11 -2.75 11.38
C LEU A 13 16.27 -1.52 11.01
N GLN A 14 14.98 -1.52 11.32
CA GLN A 14 14.09 -0.39 11.07
C GLN A 14 14.62 0.88 11.73
N LEU A 15 15.04 0.81 12.99
CA LEU A 15 15.61 1.94 13.71
C LEU A 15 16.87 2.51 13.02
N LYS A 16 17.76 1.63 12.55
CA LYS A 16 18.96 2.04 11.81
C LYS A 16 18.64 2.68 10.47
N LEU A 17 17.66 2.16 9.74
CA LEU A 17 17.23 2.72 8.46
C LEU A 17 16.60 4.11 8.63
N MET A 18 15.75 4.27 9.65
CA MET A 18 15.15 5.57 9.99
C MET A 18 16.24 6.58 10.35
N ALA A 19 17.14 6.25 11.28
CA ALA A 19 18.23 7.14 11.67
C ALA A 19 19.14 7.54 10.49
N ALA A 20 19.36 6.63 9.55
CA ALA A 20 20.15 6.92 8.35
C ALA A 20 19.42 7.84 7.35
N LEU A 21 18.10 7.72 7.25
CA LEU A 21 17.27 8.64 6.45
C LEU A 21 17.18 10.02 7.10
N ASP A 22 17.05 10.09 8.41
CA ASP A 22 17.05 11.35 9.16
C ASP A 22 18.39 12.09 8.99
N ALA A 23 19.50 11.37 9.08
CA ALA A 23 20.83 11.93 8.81
C ALA A 23 20.98 12.40 7.35
N ALA A 24 20.45 11.65 6.39
CA ALA A 24 20.43 12.07 4.99
C ALA A 24 19.60 13.34 4.78
N TRP A 25 18.44 13.44 5.44
CA TRP A 25 17.58 14.62 5.40
C TRP A 25 18.29 15.84 5.98
N ALA A 26 18.95 15.70 7.13
CA ALA A 26 19.69 16.79 7.76
C ALA A 26 20.78 17.36 6.84
N ILE A 27 21.51 16.50 6.12
CA ILE A 27 22.55 16.96 5.17
C ILE A 27 21.92 17.71 3.99
N LEU A 28 20.80 17.21 3.45
CA LEU A 28 20.11 17.86 2.33
C LEU A 28 19.53 19.24 2.71
N ASP A 29 19.16 19.43 3.97
CA ASP A 29 18.61 20.70 4.47
C ASP A 29 19.73 21.74 4.71
N SER A 30 20.95 21.29 5.03
CA SER A 30 22.07 22.18 5.35
C SER A 30 23.08 22.39 4.20
N SER A 31 23.10 21.53 3.18
CA SER A 31 24.13 21.51 2.13
C SER A 31 23.63 22.08 0.81
N ASP A 32 24.34 23.07 0.29
CA ASP A 32 24.19 23.59 -1.08
C ASP A 32 25.18 22.96 -2.09
N ASP A 33 26.09 22.09 -1.65
CA ASP A 33 27.05 21.43 -2.55
C ASP A 33 26.34 20.35 -3.42
N PRO A 34 26.31 20.51 -4.76
CA PRO A 34 25.71 19.52 -5.66
C PRO A 34 26.40 18.15 -5.60
N ALA A 35 27.69 18.07 -5.24
CA ALA A 35 28.38 16.80 -5.11
C ALA A 35 27.95 16.06 -3.84
N GLU A 36 27.77 16.76 -2.73
CA GLU A 36 27.27 16.20 -1.46
C GLU A 36 25.82 15.72 -1.59
N ILE A 37 24.95 16.53 -2.20
CA ILE A 37 23.55 16.15 -2.49
C ILE A 37 23.48 14.84 -3.29
N ARG A 38 24.32 14.68 -4.31
CA ARG A 38 24.38 13.44 -5.10
C ARG A 38 24.80 12.24 -4.25
N ARG A 39 25.84 12.38 -3.43
CA ARG A 39 26.31 11.29 -2.55
C ARG A 39 25.23 10.87 -1.55
N VAL A 40 24.52 11.83 -0.96
CA VAL A 40 23.44 11.56 -0.02
C VAL A 40 22.26 10.85 -0.70
N ARG A 41 21.92 11.25 -1.92
CA ARG A 41 20.88 10.55 -2.72
C ARG A 41 21.27 9.13 -3.08
N GLU A 42 22.51 8.90 -3.50
CA GLU A 42 23.02 7.54 -3.75
C GLU A 42 23.02 6.69 -2.48
N ARG A 43 23.38 7.28 -1.33
CA ARG A 43 23.27 6.62 -0.03
C ARG A 43 21.83 6.26 0.31
N ALA A 44 20.87 7.17 0.12
CA ALA A 44 19.45 6.90 0.34
C ALA A 44 18.93 5.77 -0.55
N LYS A 45 19.39 5.70 -1.82
CA LYS A 45 19.07 4.59 -2.73
C LYS A 45 19.61 3.25 -2.21
N ALA A 46 20.87 3.22 -1.77
CA ALA A 46 21.47 2.02 -1.18
C ALA A 46 20.72 1.54 0.09
N LEU A 47 20.19 2.46 0.90
CA LEU A 47 19.34 2.11 2.04
C LEU A 47 18.03 1.42 1.60
N GLY A 48 17.43 1.87 0.50
CA GLY A 48 16.24 1.23 -0.10
C GLY A 48 16.52 -0.18 -0.63
N ASP A 49 17.67 -0.38 -1.28
CA ASP A 49 18.11 -1.70 -1.74
C ASP A 49 18.35 -2.64 -0.55
N LEU A 50 19.01 -2.15 0.50
CA LEU A 50 19.25 -2.90 1.73
C LEU A 50 17.93 -3.29 2.42
N ALA A 51 16.94 -2.40 2.47
CA ALA A 51 15.61 -2.70 2.99
C ALA A 51 14.91 -3.81 2.18
N THR A 52 15.05 -3.79 0.86
CA THR A 52 14.51 -4.83 -0.03
C THR A 52 15.15 -6.19 0.24
N LEU A 53 16.48 -6.25 0.39
CA LEU A 53 17.19 -7.47 0.75
C LEU A 53 16.77 -7.98 2.13
N ALA A 54 16.64 -7.10 3.11
CA ALA A 54 16.17 -7.47 4.44
C ALA A 54 14.75 -8.05 4.41
N ARG A 55 13.86 -7.56 3.54
CA ARG A 55 12.54 -8.15 3.32
C ARG A 55 12.64 -9.57 2.76
N LYS A 56 13.58 -9.85 1.86
CA LYS A 56 13.83 -11.21 1.36
C LYS A 56 14.31 -12.13 2.48
N VAL A 57 15.25 -11.68 3.30
CA VAL A 57 15.72 -12.42 4.48
C VAL A 57 14.57 -12.67 5.46
N ALA A 58 13.75 -11.66 5.71
CA ALA A 58 12.57 -11.76 6.57
C ALA A 58 11.58 -12.84 6.10
N LEU A 59 11.41 -13.04 4.79
CA LEU A 59 10.51 -14.06 4.24
C LEU A 59 11.10 -15.49 4.36
N ILE A 60 12.42 -15.62 4.41
CA ILE A 60 13.10 -16.92 4.60
C ILE A 60 13.05 -17.36 6.06
N VAL A 61 13.13 -16.42 7.01
CA VAL A 61 13.08 -16.73 8.44
C VAL A 61 11.69 -17.27 8.80
N PRO A 62 11.58 -18.54 9.25
CA PRO A 62 10.31 -19.10 9.67
C PRO A 62 9.74 -18.26 10.81
N THR A 63 8.64 -17.58 10.53
CA THR A 63 7.92 -16.82 11.55
C THR A 63 6.76 -17.69 11.99
N PRO A 64 6.63 -18.05 13.28
CA PRO A 64 5.49 -18.82 13.76
C PRO A 64 4.22 -18.00 13.52
N ARG A 65 3.52 -18.31 12.43
CA ARG A 65 2.30 -17.61 12.06
C ARG A 65 1.20 -18.19 12.92
N ALA A 66 0.73 -17.43 13.89
CA ALA A 66 -0.51 -17.76 14.58
C ALA A 66 -1.58 -18.02 13.50
N LYS A 67 -2.24 -19.18 13.58
CA LYS A 67 -3.31 -19.55 12.67
C LYS A 67 -4.33 -18.40 12.72
N PRO A 68 -4.63 -17.71 11.59
CA PRO A 68 -5.69 -16.73 11.61
C PRO A 68 -6.93 -17.44 12.11
N ALA A 69 -7.52 -16.95 13.21
CA ALA A 69 -8.85 -17.36 13.58
C ALA A 69 -9.72 -17.17 12.34
N ALA A 70 -10.48 -18.19 11.95
CA ALA A 70 -11.37 -18.14 10.82
C ALA A 70 -12.51 -17.15 11.12
N ALA A 71 -12.22 -15.85 11.11
CA ALA A 71 -13.21 -14.79 11.02
C ALA A 71 -13.65 -14.76 9.56
N GLY A 72 -14.91 -15.13 9.34
CA GLY A 72 -15.45 -15.51 8.04
C GLY A 72 -15.26 -14.46 6.96
N LEU A 73 -14.52 -14.82 5.91
CA LEU A 73 -14.48 -14.11 4.62
C LEU A 73 -15.89 -13.92 4.02
N GLY A 74 -16.88 -14.74 4.42
CA GLY A 74 -18.28 -14.57 4.04
C GLY A 74 -18.91 -13.28 4.58
N SER A 75 -18.64 -12.93 5.84
CA SER A 75 -19.24 -11.75 6.48
C SER A 75 -18.78 -10.42 5.85
N VAL A 76 -17.50 -10.33 5.50
CA VAL A 76 -16.91 -9.14 4.86
C VAL A 76 -17.43 -8.98 3.43
N TRP A 77 -17.66 -10.08 2.72
CA TRP A 77 -18.21 -10.06 1.37
C TRP A 77 -19.71 -9.73 1.35
N GLU A 78 -20.47 -10.16 2.36
CA GLU A 78 -21.87 -9.77 2.55
C GLU A 78 -22.01 -8.30 2.96
N GLU A 79 -21.22 -7.82 3.92
CA GLU A 79 -21.20 -6.39 4.27
C GLU A 79 -20.81 -5.51 3.09
N ALA A 80 -19.79 -5.90 2.31
CA ALA A 80 -19.39 -5.18 1.10
C ALA A 80 -20.52 -5.13 0.05
N GLN A 81 -21.26 -6.23 -0.14
CA GLN A 81 -22.42 -6.26 -1.03
C GLN A 81 -23.55 -5.34 -0.53
N THR A 82 -23.78 -5.29 0.78
CA THR A 82 -24.83 -4.45 1.37
C THR A 82 -24.50 -2.96 1.20
N VAL A 83 -23.23 -2.58 1.35
CA VAL A 83 -22.75 -1.20 1.16
C VAL A 83 -22.73 -0.80 -0.33
N LEU A 84 -22.42 -1.74 -1.24
CA LEU A 84 -22.32 -1.48 -2.68
C LEU A 84 -23.66 -1.61 -3.44
N ALA A 85 -24.67 -2.24 -2.85
CA ALA A 85 -26.02 -2.40 -3.42
C ALA A 85 -26.66 -1.09 -3.96
N PRO A 86 -26.65 0.05 -3.24
CA PRO A 86 -27.21 1.30 -3.78
C PRO A 86 -26.42 1.85 -4.97
N VAL A 87 -25.09 1.67 -4.99
CA VAL A 87 -24.22 2.11 -6.10
C VAL A 87 -24.47 1.25 -7.35
N ALA A 88 -24.65 -0.06 -7.17
CA ALA A 88 -25.01 -0.96 -8.26
C ALA A 88 -26.39 -0.64 -8.87
N ALA A 89 -27.37 -0.31 -8.03
CA ALA A 89 -28.69 0.12 -8.49
C ALA A 89 -28.63 1.44 -9.29
N GLN A 90 -27.83 2.40 -8.84
CA GLN A 90 -27.63 3.67 -9.54
C GLN A 90 -26.92 3.48 -10.89
N ALA A 91 -25.93 2.58 -10.97
CA ALA A 91 -25.25 2.24 -12.21
C ALA A 91 -26.19 1.62 -13.26
N GLU A 92 -27.13 0.77 -12.82
CA GLU A 92 -28.13 0.15 -13.69
C GLU A 92 -29.15 1.16 -14.22
N ILE A 93 -29.59 2.12 -13.39
CA ILE A 93 -30.45 3.23 -13.82
C ILE A 93 -29.74 4.09 -14.87
N ALA A 94 -28.47 4.42 -14.63
CA ALA A 94 -27.67 5.22 -15.56
C ALA A 94 -27.46 4.52 -16.92
N ARG A 95 -27.24 3.20 -16.93
CA ARG A 95 -27.14 2.40 -18.16
C ARG A 95 -28.44 2.45 -18.97
N ARG A 96 -29.59 2.25 -18.33
CA ARG A 96 -30.90 2.32 -18.99
C ARG A 96 -31.23 3.72 -19.51
N ALA A 97 -30.82 4.76 -18.79
CA ALA A 97 -30.95 6.14 -19.25
C ALA A 97 -30.10 6.40 -20.51
N LEU A 98 -28.86 5.90 -20.52
CA LEU A 98 -27.97 6.01 -21.67
C LEU A 98 -28.52 5.30 -22.91
N ASP A 99 -29.12 4.11 -22.74
CA ASP A 99 -29.73 3.36 -23.84
C ASP A 99 -30.97 4.04 -24.42
N LYS A 100 -31.78 4.69 -23.58
CA LYS A 100 -32.92 5.53 -24.04
C LYS A 100 -32.45 6.73 -24.86
N LEU A 101 -31.34 7.36 -24.47
CA LEU A 101 -30.74 8.47 -25.22
C LEU A 101 -30.16 8.01 -26.58
N LYS A 102 -29.63 6.79 -26.64
CA LYS A 102 -29.14 6.19 -27.90
C LYS A 102 -30.28 5.73 -28.82
N GLY A 103 -31.42 5.30 -28.26
CA GLY A 103 -32.58 4.80 -29.01
C GLY A 103 -33.55 5.85 -29.58
N GLY A 104 -33.42 7.13 -29.19
CA GLY A 104 -34.38 8.19 -29.54
C GLY A 104 -34.34 8.73 -30.99
N ARG A 105 -33.58 8.13 -31.91
CA ARG A 105 -33.45 8.59 -33.31
C ARG A 105 -33.90 7.55 -34.34
N ARG A 106 -35.00 6.84 -34.08
CA ARG A 106 -35.77 6.09 -35.09
C ARG A 106 -37.27 6.36 -34.92
N GLY A 107 -37.68 7.55 -35.33
CA GLY A 107 -39.06 8.00 -35.32
C GLY A 107 -39.27 9.28 -36.13
N ARG A 108 -38.51 9.44 -37.21
CA ARG A 108 -38.72 10.50 -38.19
C ARG A 108 -38.65 9.88 -39.59
N ILE A 109 -39.74 9.23 -40.00
CA ILE A 109 -40.27 9.18 -41.36
C ILE A 109 -41.78 9.11 -41.19
#